data_AF-A0A1C6UYC3-F1
#
_entry.id   AF-A0A1C6UYC3-F1
#
_cell.length_a   1.000
_cell.length_b   1.000
_cell.length_c   1.000
_cell.angle_alpha   90.00
_cell.angle_beta   90.00
_cell.angle_gamma   90.00
#
_symmetry.space_group_name_H-M   'P 1'
#
loop_
_entity.id
_entity.type
_entity.pdbx_description
1 polymer ?
#
loop_
_entity_poly.entity_id
_entity_poly.type
_entity_poly.pdbx_seq_one_letter_code
_entity_poly.pdbx_strand_id
1 'polypeptide(L)'
;MSVDHVRPAEPTDPSSEGTGRPDDSSPRPVEDAVDSGGSSVRPNETTVPMLHCSSPEETLAFWRALGFAVTWEQLKPYVYLAFRWSGFELHYYARSATAPSPGQPGGCLVMVDAVAPYHAVFSAAMRRAYGRVLARGEPRITRFRPGASRFTVVDPSGNLITFIQRDEPAGLEYGGAKDLTGLARSLDNARILRDFKRDDRAAFRALNSGLRRHGDAAPAVEQALALAALIELSVALEEPERVPGWGARLRTLGLTDPERQQVTRSVSDQEVLAPWLP
;
A
#
# COMPACT_ATOMS: atom_id res chain seq x y z
N MET A 1 -44.88 -53.90 3.86
CA MET A 1 -44.98 -55.07 2.95
C MET A 1 -45.23 -54.59 1.54
N SER A 2 -44.16 -54.46 0.74
CA SER A 2 -44.10 -54.84 -0.68
C SER A 2 -42.68 -54.62 -1.16
N VAL A 3 -42.23 -55.56 -1.98
CA VAL A 3 -40.84 -55.96 -2.24
C VAL A 3 -40.40 -55.47 -3.62
N ASP A 4 -39.09 -55.32 -3.74
CA ASP A 4 -38.23 -55.01 -4.89
C ASP A 4 -38.71 -55.37 -6.31
N HIS A 5 -38.31 -54.53 -7.28
CA HIS A 5 -37.53 -55.04 -8.42
C HIS A 5 -36.62 -53.98 -9.08
N VAL A 6 -35.56 -54.53 -9.69
CA VAL A 6 -34.23 -54.02 -9.95
C VAL A 6 -34.08 -53.41 -11.36
N ARG A 7 -33.05 -52.55 -11.53
CA ARG A 7 -32.60 -51.83 -12.76
C ARG A 7 -32.18 -52.76 -13.93
N PRO A 8 -31.90 -52.23 -15.15
CA PRO A 8 -30.51 -51.86 -15.49
C PRO A 8 -30.32 -50.61 -16.38
N ALA A 9 -29.05 -50.17 -16.48
CA ALA A 9 -28.49 -49.04 -17.25
C ALA A 9 -28.28 -49.37 -18.75
N GLU A 10 -28.18 -48.39 -19.65
CA GLU A 10 -26.94 -47.79 -20.25
C GLU A 10 -27.37 -46.92 -21.49
N PRO A 11 -26.47 -46.28 -22.27
CA PRO A 11 -25.45 -45.28 -21.92
C PRO A 11 -25.58 -44.02 -22.83
N THR A 12 -24.95 -42.89 -22.49
CA THR A 12 -24.46 -41.94 -23.51
C THR A 12 -23.38 -41.03 -22.92
N ASP A 13 -22.21 -41.12 -23.54
CA ASP A 13 -20.98 -40.39 -23.25
C ASP A 13 -20.85 -39.18 -24.24
N PRO A 14 -19.76 -38.41 -24.31
CA PRO A 14 -19.68 -37.06 -23.76
C PRO A 14 -19.23 -36.04 -24.82
N SER A 15 -19.90 -34.89 -24.98
CA SER A 15 -19.34 -33.82 -25.81
C SER A 15 -20.03 -32.48 -25.54
N SER A 16 -19.47 -31.65 -24.66
CA SER A 16 -19.53 -30.21 -24.86
C SER A 16 -18.30 -29.56 -24.25
N GLU A 17 -17.31 -29.35 -25.11
CA GLU A 17 -16.19 -28.44 -24.90
C GLU A 17 -16.75 -27.02 -24.70
N GLY A 18 -16.89 -26.61 -23.45
CA GLY A 18 -17.05 -25.21 -23.08
C GLY A 18 -15.70 -24.53 -23.17
N THR A 19 -15.42 -23.89 -24.30
CA THR A 19 -14.26 -23.03 -24.53
C THR A 19 -14.21 -21.92 -23.48
N GLY A 20 -13.26 -22.05 -22.55
CA GLY A 20 -12.93 -20.99 -21.61
C GLY A 20 -12.38 -19.78 -22.36
N ARG A 21 -13.13 -18.67 -22.36
CA ARG A 21 -12.58 -17.36 -22.71
C ARG A 21 -11.49 -17.00 -21.69
N PRO A 22 -10.26 -16.68 -22.09
CA PRO A 22 -9.32 -16.07 -21.17
C PRO A 22 -9.84 -14.68 -20.78
N ASP A 23 -9.83 -14.43 -19.47
CA ASP A 23 -10.10 -13.14 -18.85
C ASP A 23 -8.98 -12.17 -19.21
N ASP A 24 -9.13 -11.51 -20.36
CA ASP A 24 -8.24 -10.45 -20.83
C ASP A 24 -8.53 -9.15 -20.05
N SER A 25 -8.04 -9.12 -18.82
CA SER A 25 -8.01 -7.95 -17.93
C SER A 25 -6.75 -7.09 -18.13
N SER A 26 -6.10 -7.22 -19.30
CA SER A 26 -4.99 -6.35 -19.67
C SER A 26 -5.52 -4.97 -20.05
N PRO A 27 -5.02 -3.86 -19.49
CA PRO A 27 -5.41 -2.53 -19.93
C PRO A 27 -5.05 -2.35 -21.41
N ARG A 28 -6.06 -2.11 -22.26
CA ARG A 28 -5.83 -1.86 -23.69
C ARG A 28 -5.29 -0.45 -23.88
N PRO A 29 -4.26 -0.24 -24.72
CA PRO A 29 -3.84 1.09 -25.10
C PRO A 29 -5.01 1.82 -25.77
N VAL A 30 -5.30 3.04 -25.33
CA VAL A 30 -6.20 3.94 -26.05
C VAL A 30 -5.38 4.49 -27.23
N GLU A 31 -5.75 4.14 -28.45
CA GLU A 31 -5.13 4.73 -29.64
C GLU A 31 -5.50 6.21 -29.73
N ASP A 32 -4.48 7.07 -29.88
CA ASP A 32 -4.65 8.52 -29.97
C ASP A 32 -5.36 8.90 -31.29
N ALA A 33 -6.57 9.44 -31.19
CA ALA A 33 -7.20 10.14 -32.30
C ALA A 33 -6.55 11.52 -32.45
N VAL A 34 -5.66 11.67 -33.43
CA VAL A 34 -5.14 12.98 -33.84
C VAL A 34 -6.16 13.64 -34.76
N ASP A 35 -6.88 14.65 -34.25
CA ASP A 35 -7.68 15.53 -35.09
C ASP A 35 -6.83 16.71 -35.58
N SER A 36 -6.89 16.94 -36.88
CA SER A 36 -6.14 17.93 -37.63
C SER A 36 -7.09 18.96 -38.23
N GLY A 37 -7.03 20.20 -37.74
CA GLY A 37 -7.52 21.39 -38.46
C GLY A 37 -8.61 22.21 -37.74
N GLY A 38 -8.19 23.23 -37.00
CA GLY A 38 -9.06 24.25 -36.40
C GLY A 38 -8.36 24.88 -35.20
N SER A 39 -8.48 26.21 -35.01
CA SER A 39 -7.85 27.01 -33.94
C SER A 39 -7.55 26.21 -32.67
N SER A 40 -6.33 25.65 -32.57
CA SER A 40 -5.97 24.77 -31.46
C SER A 40 -5.92 25.59 -30.18
N VAL A 41 -6.72 25.19 -29.19
CA VAL A 41 -6.62 25.75 -27.83
C VAL A 41 -5.19 25.54 -27.35
N ARG A 42 -4.53 26.63 -26.93
CA ARG A 42 -3.22 26.51 -26.28
C ARG A 42 -3.46 25.99 -24.87
N PRO A 43 -2.88 24.84 -24.49
CA PRO A 43 -3.11 24.28 -23.16
C PRO A 43 -2.60 25.24 -22.09
N ASN A 44 -3.47 25.57 -21.14
CA ASN A 44 -3.18 26.38 -19.95
C ASN A 44 -4.10 26.03 -18.77
N GLU A 45 -4.81 24.90 -18.87
CA GLU A 45 -5.76 24.43 -17.88
C GLU A 45 -5.02 23.83 -16.67
N THR A 46 -5.62 23.96 -15.49
CA THR A 46 -5.19 23.26 -14.27
C THR A 46 -6.35 22.45 -13.74
N THR A 47 -6.13 21.16 -13.49
CA THR A 47 -7.13 20.28 -12.89
C THR A 47 -6.88 20.17 -11.39
N VAL A 48 -7.96 20.16 -10.61
CA VAL A 48 -7.90 19.98 -9.16
C VAL A 48 -8.86 18.85 -8.78
N PRO A 49 -8.41 17.84 -8.01
CA PRO A 49 -9.30 16.78 -7.55
C PRO A 49 -10.34 17.36 -6.60
N MET A 50 -11.59 16.94 -6.78
CA MET A 50 -12.69 17.21 -5.87
C MET A 50 -13.03 15.92 -5.11
N LEU A 51 -12.54 15.82 -3.88
CA LEU A 51 -12.67 14.65 -3.02
C LEU A 51 -13.91 14.76 -2.13
N HIS A 52 -14.43 13.62 -1.65
CA HIS A 52 -15.55 13.65 -0.70
C HIS A 52 -15.04 13.91 0.71
N CYS A 53 -15.89 14.51 1.55
CA CYS A 53 -15.57 14.83 2.93
C CYS A 53 -16.64 14.25 3.88
N SER A 54 -16.30 13.23 4.66
CA SER A 54 -17.20 12.66 5.68
C SER A 54 -17.05 13.31 7.05
N SER A 55 -15.87 13.89 7.33
CA SER A 55 -15.56 14.56 8.60
C SER A 55 -14.72 15.81 8.34
N PRO A 56 -15.33 17.01 8.21
CA PRO A 56 -14.63 18.24 7.85
C PRO A 56 -13.55 18.64 8.86
N GLU A 57 -13.84 18.54 10.15
CA GLU A 57 -12.93 18.92 11.24
C GLU A 57 -11.71 18.00 11.29
N GLU A 58 -11.91 16.68 11.15
CA GLU A 58 -10.80 15.73 11.08
C GLU A 58 -9.97 15.91 9.81
N THR A 59 -10.63 16.20 8.67
CA THR A 59 -9.95 16.47 7.39
C THR A 59 -9.06 17.71 7.48
N LEU A 60 -9.57 18.81 8.07
CA LEU A 60 -8.80 20.03 8.33
C LEU A 60 -7.60 19.75 9.24
N ALA A 61 -7.82 19.04 10.36
CA ALA A 61 -6.76 18.72 11.31
C ALA A 61 -5.67 17.84 10.68
N PHE A 62 -6.06 16.82 9.91
CA PHE A 62 -5.15 15.89 9.26
C PHE A 62 -4.23 16.56 8.23
N TRP A 63 -4.81 17.31 7.28
CA TRP A 63 -4.00 17.94 6.24
C TRP A 63 -3.12 19.06 6.79
N ARG A 64 -3.58 19.84 7.77
CA ARG A 64 -2.75 20.81 8.50
C ARG A 64 -1.57 20.12 9.21
N ALA A 65 -1.80 18.99 9.86
CA ALA A 65 -0.75 18.22 10.53
C ALA A 65 0.34 17.73 9.56
N LEU A 66 -0.06 17.35 8.33
CA LEU A 66 0.84 16.99 7.24
C LEU A 66 1.51 18.20 6.55
N GLY A 67 1.19 19.42 6.97
CA GLY A 67 1.82 20.65 6.51
C GLY A 67 1.11 21.36 5.36
N PHE A 68 -0.09 20.92 4.97
CA PHE A 68 -0.87 21.64 3.96
C PHE A 68 -1.36 22.98 4.51
N ALA A 69 -1.31 24.01 3.66
CA ALA A 69 -1.97 25.27 3.91
C ALA A 69 -3.45 25.16 3.56
N VAL A 70 -4.32 25.61 4.45
CA VAL A 70 -5.75 25.76 4.15
C VAL A 70 -5.94 27.05 3.36
N THR A 71 -6.35 26.92 2.10
CA THR A 71 -6.59 28.06 1.19
C THR A 71 -8.05 28.48 1.17
N TRP A 72 -8.96 27.59 1.56
CA TRP A 72 -10.37 27.89 1.75
C TRP A 72 -11.00 26.96 2.79
N GLU A 73 -11.91 27.50 3.60
CA GLU A 73 -12.67 26.75 4.60
C GLU A 73 -14.13 27.22 4.64
N GLN A 74 -15.05 26.35 4.26
CA GLN A 74 -16.49 26.58 4.35
C GLN A 74 -17.18 25.31 4.87
N LEU A 75 -18.02 25.47 5.89
CA LEU A 75 -18.80 24.36 6.47
C LEU A 75 -20.31 24.46 6.17
N LYS A 76 -20.79 25.64 5.74
CA LYS A 76 -22.20 25.91 5.43
C LYS A 76 -22.31 26.87 4.23
N PRO A 77 -23.39 26.78 3.41
CA PRO A 77 -24.51 25.84 3.51
C PRO A 77 -24.15 24.40 3.11
N TYR A 78 -23.03 24.21 2.43
CA TYR A 78 -22.38 22.93 2.14
C TYR A 78 -20.90 23.01 2.55
N VAL A 79 -20.26 21.86 2.70
CA VAL A 79 -18.84 21.78 3.01
C VAL A 79 -18.04 21.99 1.74
N TYR A 80 -17.09 22.91 1.79
CA TYR A 80 -16.07 23.09 0.77
C TYR A 80 -14.75 23.46 1.44
N LEU A 81 -13.74 22.61 1.31
CA LEU A 81 -12.41 22.83 1.88
C LEU A 81 -11.38 22.80 0.75
N ALA A 82 -10.41 23.70 0.78
CA ALA A 82 -9.30 23.69 -0.17
C ALA A 82 -7.97 23.73 0.58
N PHE A 83 -7.06 22.87 0.12
CA PHE A 83 -5.73 22.73 0.67
C PHE A 83 -4.70 22.88 -0.44
N ARG A 84 -3.56 23.51 -0.12
CA ARG A 84 -2.41 23.60 -1.00
C ARG A 84 -1.15 23.12 -0.29
N TRP A 85 -0.36 22.32 -0.98
CA TRP A 85 0.96 21.91 -0.52
C TRP A 85 1.88 21.66 -1.70
N SER A 86 3.11 22.18 -1.63
CA SER A 86 4.03 22.18 -2.75
C SER A 86 3.34 22.75 -4.01
N GLY A 87 3.39 22.05 -5.14
CA GLY A 87 2.80 22.45 -6.42
C GLY A 87 1.40 21.92 -6.73
N PHE A 88 0.65 21.37 -5.75
CA PHE A 88 -0.70 20.87 -6.02
C PHE A 88 -1.73 21.25 -4.95
N GLU A 89 -3.00 21.11 -5.31
CA GLU A 89 -4.14 21.39 -4.46
C GLU A 89 -5.04 20.16 -4.29
N LEU A 90 -5.69 20.06 -3.14
CA LEU A 90 -6.73 19.08 -2.84
C LEU A 90 -7.98 19.84 -2.41
N HIS A 91 -9.08 19.66 -3.13
CA HIS A 91 -10.35 20.25 -2.78
C HIS A 91 -11.32 19.17 -2.31
N TYR A 92 -12.20 19.55 -1.40
CA TYR A 92 -13.14 18.65 -0.75
C TYR A 92 -14.54 19.22 -0.81
N TYR A 93 -15.52 18.34 -1.01
CA TYR A 93 -16.93 18.70 -1.05
C TYR A 93 -17.80 17.72 -0.25
N ALA A 94 -18.81 18.25 0.43
CA ALA A 94 -19.94 17.47 0.93
C ALA A 94 -21.22 18.32 0.98
N ARG A 95 -22.37 17.68 0.75
CA ARG A 95 -23.69 18.35 0.76
C ARG A 95 -24.01 19.01 2.10
N SER A 96 -23.52 18.44 3.19
CA SER A 96 -23.54 18.97 4.56
C SER A 96 -22.41 18.34 5.36
N ALA A 97 -22.08 18.90 6.53
CA ALA A 97 -21.09 18.32 7.44
C ALA A 97 -21.49 16.95 8.01
N THR A 98 -22.76 16.57 7.88
CA THR A 98 -23.32 15.28 8.34
C THR A 98 -23.68 14.35 7.19
N ALA A 99 -23.25 14.67 5.95
CA ALA A 99 -23.53 13.83 4.80
C ALA A 99 -22.84 12.47 4.96
N PRO A 100 -23.51 11.35 4.64
CA PRO A 100 -22.89 10.03 4.72
C PRO A 100 -21.74 9.91 3.70
N SER A 101 -20.73 9.11 4.05
CA SER A 101 -19.63 8.80 3.14
C SER A 101 -20.15 8.08 1.89
N PRO A 102 -19.70 8.44 0.67
CA PRO A 102 -19.95 7.63 -0.51
C PRO A 102 -19.27 6.27 -0.31
N GLY A 103 -19.99 5.17 -0.57
CA GLY A 103 -19.48 3.81 -0.30
C GLY A 103 -18.22 3.40 -1.08
N GLN A 104 -17.70 4.26 -1.97
CA GLN A 104 -16.42 4.08 -2.65
C GLN A 104 -15.50 5.28 -2.38
N PRO A 105 -14.20 5.04 -2.15
CA PRO A 105 -13.25 6.12 -1.92
C PRO A 105 -13.00 6.93 -3.20
N GLY A 106 -12.95 8.25 -3.08
CA GLY A 106 -12.36 9.12 -4.09
C GLY A 106 -10.84 8.94 -4.19
N GLY A 107 -10.21 9.58 -5.18
CA GLY A 107 -8.76 9.49 -5.34
C GLY A 107 -8.14 10.62 -6.14
N CYS A 108 -6.84 10.80 -5.92
CA CYS A 108 -5.97 11.75 -6.61
C CYS A 108 -4.65 11.06 -6.94
N LEU A 109 -4.20 11.17 -8.19
CA LEU A 109 -2.85 10.79 -8.60
C LEU A 109 -1.96 12.03 -8.61
N VAL A 110 -0.85 11.96 -7.88
CA VAL A 110 0.19 12.98 -7.86
C VAL A 110 1.43 12.43 -8.55
N MET A 111 1.65 12.86 -9.79
CA MET A 111 2.77 12.42 -10.61
C MET A 111 4.03 13.21 -10.25
N VAL A 112 5.08 12.51 -9.80
CA VAL A 112 6.33 13.12 -9.32
C VAL A 112 7.56 12.44 -9.93
N ASP A 113 8.72 13.10 -9.91
CA ASP A 113 9.95 12.52 -10.45
C ASP A 113 10.63 11.55 -9.46
N ALA A 114 10.45 11.80 -8.16
CA ALA A 114 10.96 10.93 -7.10
C ALA A 114 9.96 10.86 -5.96
N VAL A 115 9.57 9.65 -5.59
CA VAL A 115 8.50 9.42 -4.59
C VAL A 115 9.05 9.44 -3.15
N ALA A 116 10.29 8.98 -2.95
CA ALA A 116 10.89 8.83 -1.62
C ALA A 116 10.89 10.13 -0.76
N PRO A 117 11.23 11.31 -1.31
CA PRO A 117 11.21 12.56 -0.53
C PRO A 117 9.81 12.90 0.01
N TYR A 118 8.76 12.68 -0.79
CA TYR A 118 7.39 12.94 -0.37
C TYR A 118 6.96 12.02 0.77
N HIS A 119 7.27 10.72 0.68
CA HIS A 119 6.97 9.76 1.74
C HIS A 119 7.66 10.12 3.05
N ALA A 120 8.94 10.50 2.98
CA ALA A 120 9.73 10.88 4.14
C ALA A 120 9.14 12.11 4.86
N VAL A 121 8.72 13.13 4.11
CA VAL A 121 8.09 14.34 4.67
C VAL A 121 6.78 14.00 5.39
N PHE A 122 5.89 13.22 4.77
CA PHE A 122 4.64 12.82 5.43
C PHE A 122 4.87 11.93 6.64
N SER A 123 5.80 10.98 6.56
CA SER A 123 6.14 10.12 7.69
C SER A 123 6.70 10.93 8.87
N ALA A 124 7.57 11.91 8.61
CA ALA A 124 8.07 12.81 9.64
C ALA A 124 6.96 13.68 10.25
N ALA A 125 6.06 14.22 9.42
CA ALA A 125 4.92 15.01 9.87
C ALA A 125 3.96 14.19 10.75
N MET A 126 3.68 12.94 10.35
CA MET A 126 2.85 12.02 11.15
C MET A 126 3.49 11.72 12.50
N ARG A 127 4.80 11.43 12.55
CA ARG A 127 5.50 11.21 13.82
C ARG A 127 5.39 12.43 14.74
N ARG A 128 5.57 13.63 14.21
CA ARG A 128 5.45 14.88 14.99
C ARG A 128 4.04 15.10 15.53
N ALA A 129 3.01 14.85 14.72
CA ALA A 129 1.63 15.15 15.08
C ALA A 129 0.93 14.05 15.89
N TYR A 130 1.27 12.79 15.65
CA TYR A 130 0.59 11.62 16.20
C TYR A 130 1.50 10.72 17.07
N GLY A 131 2.77 11.08 17.22
CA GLY A 131 3.78 10.27 17.93
C GLY A 131 4.21 9.01 17.18
N ARG A 132 3.62 8.70 16.02
CA ARG A 132 3.89 7.51 15.21
C ARG A 132 3.50 7.74 13.74
N VAL A 133 4.02 6.89 12.85
CA VAL A 133 3.52 6.78 11.48
C VAL A 133 2.20 6.01 11.48
N LEU A 134 1.16 6.55 10.85
CA LEU A 134 -0.16 5.91 10.78
C LEU A 134 -0.16 4.82 9.69
N ALA A 135 0.04 3.56 10.06
CA ALA A 135 0.16 2.45 9.11
C ALA A 135 -1.18 1.72 8.81
N ARG A 136 -2.22 1.93 9.63
CA ARG A 136 -3.52 1.24 9.54
C ARG A 136 -4.68 2.19 9.77
N GLY A 137 -5.87 1.73 9.39
CA GLY A 137 -7.11 2.48 9.55
C GLY A 137 -7.19 3.64 8.57
N GLU A 138 -8.04 4.61 8.91
CA GLU A 138 -8.22 5.86 8.20
C GLU A 138 -8.14 6.96 9.26
N PRO A 139 -7.20 7.91 9.13
CA PRO A 139 -6.19 8.04 8.08
C PRO A 139 -4.98 7.06 8.22
N ARG A 140 -4.27 6.81 7.12
CA ARG A 140 -3.01 6.04 7.08
C ARG A 140 -2.09 6.44 5.92
N ILE A 141 -0.84 6.01 5.93
CA ILE A 141 0.08 6.02 4.79
C ILE A 141 0.52 4.59 4.48
N THR A 142 0.57 4.21 3.20
CA THR A 142 1.09 2.90 2.82
C THR A 142 2.59 2.83 3.07
N ARG A 143 3.05 1.62 3.38
CA ARG A 143 4.47 1.29 3.47
C ARG A 143 5.20 1.69 2.19
N PHE A 144 6.34 2.36 2.34
CA PHE A 144 7.23 2.72 1.24
C PHE A 144 8.59 2.07 1.47
N ARG A 145 9.13 1.45 0.43
CA ARG A 145 10.43 0.77 0.46
C ARG A 145 11.36 1.40 -0.57
N PRO A 146 12.68 1.27 -0.40
CA PRO A 146 13.62 1.56 -1.47
C PRO A 146 13.22 0.86 -2.76
N GLY A 147 13.20 1.62 -3.87
CA GLY A 147 12.80 1.12 -5.18
C GLY A 147 11.28 1.05 -5.40
N ALA A 148 10.45 1.37 -4.41
CA ALA A 148 9.03 1.55 -4.65
C ALA A 148 8.79 2.81 -5.50
N SER A 149 8.03 2.66 -6.57
CA SER A 149 7.65 3.72 -7.51
C SER A 149 6.39 4.48 -7.09
N ARG A 150 5.77 4.11 -5.96
CA ARG A 150 4.57 4.77 -5.43
C ARG A 150 4.35 4.56 -3.94
N PHE A 151 3.57 5.45 -3.33
CA PHE A 151 2.86 5.21 -2.06
C PHE A 151 1.52 5.95 -2.07
N THR A 152 0.64 5.62 -1.13
CA THR A 152 -0.67 6.26 -0.98
C THR A 152 -0.85 6.79 0.44
N VAL A 153 -1.32 8.03 0.56
CA VAL A 153 -1.91 8.57 1.79
C VAL A 153 -3.41 8.34 1.70
N VAL A 154 -3.98 7.78 2.75
CA VAL A 154 -5.42 7.64 2.92
C VAL A 154 -5.87 8.61 3.99
N ASP A 155 -6.78 9.49 3.63
CA ASP A 155 -7.26 10.54 4.52
C ASP A 155 -8.36 10.03 5.49
N PRO A 156 -8.86 10.87 6.42
CA PRO A 156 -9.94 10.48 7.35
C PRO A 156 -11.26 10.11 6.66
N SER A 157 -11.48 10.59 5.43
CA SER A 157 -12.66 10.26 4.63
C SER A 157 -12.45 8.99 3.78
N GLY A 158 -11.26 8.38 3.82
CA GLY A 158 -10.92 7.20 3.03
C GLY A 158 -10.43 7.50 1.60
N ASN A 159 -10.28 8.78 1.20
CA ASN A 159 -9.76 9.12 -0.12
C ASN A 159 -8.32 8.67 -0.28
N LEU A 160 -7.96 8.28 -1.52
CA LEU A 160 -6.62 7.80 -1.86
C LEU A 160 -5.81 8.87 -2.58
N ILE A 161 -4.78 9.41 -1.93
CA ILE A 161 -3.84 10.35 -2.53
C ILE A 161 -2.57 9.59 -2.84
N THR A 162 -2.43 9.14 -4.08
CA THR A 162 -1.34 8.26 -4.52
C THR A 162 -0.27 9.07 -5.23
N PHE A 163 0.94 9.05 -4.67
CA PHE A 163 2.14 9.60 -5.31
C PHE A 163 2.77 8.52 -6.18
N ILE A 164 2.95 8.81 -7.46
CA ILE A 164 3.47 7.86 -8.47
C ILE A 164 4.65 8.50 -9.21
N GLN A 165 5.71 7.72 -9.42
CA GLN A 165 6.85 8.12 -10.23
C GLN A 165 6.46 8.22 -11.71
N ARG A 166 6.77 9.32 -12.39
CA ARG A 166 6.35 9.55 -13.79
C ARG A 166 6.79 8.48 -14.77
N ASP A 167 7.99 7.95 -14.59
CA ASP A 167 8.62 6.93 -15.41
C ASP A 167 8.44 5.52 -14.81
N GLU A 168 7.42 5.32 -13.97
CA GLU A 168 7.09 3.99 -13.44
C GLU A 168 6.92 2.98 -14.60
N PRO A 169 7.66 1.84 -14.59
CA PRO A 169 7.54 0.84 -15.63
C PRO A 169 6.11 0.31 -15.73
N ALA A 170 5.58 0.18 -16.95
CA ALA A 170 4.23 -0.34 -17.20
C ALA A 170 4.02 -1.76 -16.63
N GLY A 171 5.10 -2.55 -16.50
CA GLY A 171 5.10 -3.83 -15.80
C GLY A 171 5.45 -3.65 -14.33
N LEU A 172 4.45 -3.69 -13.45
CA LEU A 172 4.69 -3.81 -12.01
C LEU A 172 4.95 -5.28 -11.68
N GLU A 173 6.14 -5.58 -11.17
CA GLU A 173 6.36 -6.88 -10.55
C GLU A 173 5.67 -6.91 -9.17
N TYR A 174 4.48 -7.50 -9.14
CA TYR A 174 3.72 -7.77 -7.92
C TYR A 174 4.36 -8.84 -7.01
N GLY A 175 5.58 -9.27 -7.29
CA GLY A 175 6.23 -10.41 -6.63
C GLY A 175 5.78 -11.75 -7.18
N GLY A 176 6.16 -12.82 -6.48
CA GLY A 176 5.94 -14.18 -6.92
C GLY A 176 7.02 -14.66 -7.88
N ALA A 177 8.23 -14.08 -7.77
CA ALA A 177 9.40 -14.50 -8.54
C ALA A 177 9.63 -16.01 -8.32
N LYS A 178 9.44 -16.79 -9.39
CA LYS A 178 9.36 -18.27 -9.34
C LYS A 178 10.71 -18.93 -9.04
N ASP A 179 11.78 -18.17 -9.23
CA ASP A 179 13.18 -18.53 -9.01
C ASP A 179 13.63 -18.35 -7.55
N LEU A 180 12.87 -17.64 -6.71
CA LEU A 180 13.19 -17.51 -5.29
C LEU A 180 13.01 -18.84 -4.56
N THR A 181 13.97 -19.17 -3.70
CA THR A 181 13.96 -20.37 -2.85
C THR A 181 14.18 -20.01 -1.39
N GLY A 182 14.01 -21.00 -0.49
CA GLY A 182 14.34 -20.86 0.94
C GLY A 182 13.67 -19.67 1.64
N LEU A 183 14.49 -18.88 2.35
CA LEU A 183 14.04 -17.73 3.13
C LEU A 183 13.65 -16.55 2.23
N ALA A 184 14.39 -16.29 1.14
CA ALA A 184 14.05 -15.28 0.14
C ALA A 184 12.61 -15.44 -0.40
N ARG A 185 12.18 -16.67 -0.70
CA ARG A 185 10.78 -16.94 -1.10
C ARG A 185 9.77 -16.62 0.01
N SER A 186 10.13 -16.89 1.26
CA SER A 186 9.25 -16.60 2.40
C SER A 186 9.11 -15.10 2.65
N LEU A 187 10.20 -14.34 2.45
CA LEU A 187 10.21 -12.88 2.47
C LEU A 187 9.29 -12.30 1.38
N ASP A 188 9.40 -12.79 0.14
CA ASP A 188 8.55 -12.31 -0.95
C ASP A 188 7.07 -12.67 -0.75
N ASN A 189 6.75 -13.87 -0.28
CA ASN A 189 5.36 -14.22 0.06
C ASN A 189 4.79 -13.34 1.19
N ALA A 190 5.57 -13.10 2.25
CA ALA A 190 5.16 -12.23 3.34
C ALA A 190 4.92 -10.79 2.86
N ARG A 191 5.76 -10.31 1.94
CA ARG A 191 5.59 -9.02 1.26
C ARG A 191 4.29 -8.97 0.48
N ILE A 192 3.94 -10.01 -0.28
CA ILE A 192 2.69 -10.03 -1.04
C ILE A 192 1.48 -9.97 -0.11
N LEU A 193 1.49 -10.79 0.94
CA LEU A 193 0.42 -10.84 1.94
C LEU A 193 0.23 -9.48 2.62
N ARG A 194 1.33 -8.81 2.96
CA ARG A 194 1.33 -7.53 3.66
C ARG A 194 0.98 -6.35 2.74
N ASP A 195 1.73 -6.18 1.67
CA ASP A 195 1.70 -4.95 0.88
C ASP A 195 0.53 -4.94 -0.12
N PHE A 196 0.14 -6.11 -0.65
CA PHE A 196 -0.96 -6.21 -1.62
C PHE A 196 -2.26 -6.72 -1.00
N LYS A 197 -2.20 -7.75 -0.14
CA LYS A 197 -3.41 -8.30 0.48
C LYS A 197 -3.77 -7.64 1.82
N ARG A 198 -2.91 -6.78 2.35
CA ARG A 198 -3.10 -6.07 3.64
C ARG A 198 -3.37 -7.02 4.81
N ASP A 199 -2.86 -8.25 4.72
CA ASP A 199 -3.03 -9.29 5.73
C ASP A 199 -1.72 -9.51 6.49
N ASP A 200 -1.47 -8.62 7.45
CA ASP A 200 -0.29 -8.66 8.30
C ASP A 200 -0.23 -9.94 9.15
N ARG A 201 -1.37 -10.52 9.53
CA ARG A 201 -1.40 -11.77 10.29
C ARG A 201 -0.93 -12.94 9.44
N ALA A 202 -1.39 -13.05 8.20
CA ALA A 202 -0.89 -14.06 7.27
C ALA A 202 0.58 -13.82 6.93
N ALA A 203 0.99 -12.56 6.69
CA ALA A 203 2.38 -12.21 6.43
C ALA A 203 3.30 -12.64 7.58
N PHE A 204 2.92 -12.34 8.83
CA PHE A 204 3.65 -12.75 10.02
C PHE A 204 3.76 -14.26 10.13
N ARG A 205 2.65 -15.00 9.98
CA ARG A 205 2.66 -16.47 10.06
C ARG A 205 3.55 -17.09 8.98
N ALA A 206 3.44 -16.61 7.74
CA ALA A 206 4.24 -17.09 6.62
C ALA A 206 5.73 -16.84 6.85
N LEU A 207 6.11 -15.62 7.24
CA LEU A 207 7.51 -15.25 7.45
C LEU A 207 8.12 -15.95 8.66
N ASN A 208 7.41 -15.98 9.80
CA ASN A 208 7.90 -16.65 11.01
C ASN A 208 8.13 -18.15 10.75
N SER A 209 7.19 -18.80 10.06
CA SER A 209 7.37 -20.20 9.67
C SER A 209 8.50 -20.39 8.66
N GLY A 210 8.69 -19.44 7.72
CA GLY A 210 9.78 -19.48 6.75
C GLY A 210 11.15 -19.36 7.42
N LEU A 211 11.29 -18.39 8.33
CA LEU A 211 12.49 -18.17 9.13
C LEU A 211 12.84 -19.40 9.97
N ARG A 212 11.86 -20.09 10.57
CA ARG A 212 12.11 -21.33 11.34
C ARG A 212 12.60 -22.49 10.47
N ARG A 213 12.13 -22.60 9.22
CA ARG A 213 12.47 -23.72 8.33
C ARG A 213 13.75 -23.50 7.54
N HIS A 214 14.03 -22.26 7.16
CA HIS A 214 15.07 -21.93 6.20
C HIS A 214 16.12 -20.94 6.75
N GLY A 215 15.94 -20.43 7.98
CA GLY A 215 16.79 -19.41 8.57
C GLY A 215 18.24 -19.84 8.72
N ASP A 216 18.49 -21.01 9.31
CA ASP A 216 19.85 -21.47 9.64
C ASP A 216 20.75 -21.66 8.41
N ALA A 217 20.14 -21.94 7.24
CA ALA A 217 20.85 -22.12 5.97
C ALA A 217 20.90 -20.83 5.12
N ALA A 218 20.20 -19.77 5.52
CA ALA A 218 20.13 -18.52 4.76
C ALA A 218 21.29 -17.57 5.09
N PRO A 219 21.73 -16.73 4.14
CA PRO A 219 22.67 -15.66 4.40
C PRO A 219 22.24 -14.75 5.56
N ALA A 220 23.20 -14.21 6.31
CA ALA A 220 22.94 -13.37 7.48
C ALA A 220 22.04 -12.16 7.14
N VAL A 221 22.23 -11.55 5.97
CA VAL A 221 21.39 -10.44 5.50
C VAL A 221 19.93 -10.84 5.29
N GLU A 222 19.65 -12.04 4.78
CA GLU A 222 18.26 -12.52 4.62
C GLU A 222 17.60 -12.82 5.97
N GLN A 223 18.35 -13.41 6.89
CA GLN A 223 17.88 -13.60 8.27
C GLN A 223 17.56 -12.25 8.93
N ALA A 224 18.42 -11.26 8.75
CA ALA A 224 18.23 -9.92 9.29
C ALA A 224 17.01 -9.23 8.68
N LEU A 225 16.81 -9.33 7.35
CA LEU A 225 15.61 -8.82 6.68
C LEU A 225 14.33 -9.47 7.21
N ALA A 226 14.35 -10.79 7.44
CA ALA A 226 13.21 -11.51 8.01
C ALA A 226 12.91 -11.06 9.45
N LEU A 227 13.94 -10.92 10.29
CA LEU A 227 13.78 -10.45 11.67
C LEU A 227 13.30 -8.99 11.72
N ALA A 228 13.83 -8.11 10.88
CA ALA A 228 13.38 -6.72 10.77
C ALA A 228 11.90 -6.63 10.35
N ALA A 229 11.50 -7.42 9.36
CA ALA A 229 10.11 -7.50 8.94
C ALA A 229 9.19 -8.08 10.03
N LEU A 230 9.65 -9.06 10.82
CA LEU A 230 8.91 -9.59 11.97
C LEU A 230 8.75 -8.57 13.10
N ILE A 231 9.79 -7.76 13.39
CA ILE A 231 9.69 -6.63 14.34
C ILE A 231 8.61 -5.66 13.89
N GLU A 232 8.66 -5.22 12.63
CA GLU A 232 7.70 -4.26 12.08
C GLU A 232 6.28 -4.83 12.06
N LEU A 233 6.11 -6.11 11.72
CA LEU A 233 4.82 -6.80 11.76
C LEU A 233 4.28 -6.94 13.19
N SER A 234 5.13 -7.24 14.19
CA SER A 234 4.73 -7.31 15.59
C SER A 234 4.22 -5.95 16.11
N VAL A 235 4.90 -4.85 15.76
CA VAL A 235 4.39 -3.49 16.07
C VAL A 235 3.06 -3.24 15.37
N ALA A 236 2.96 -3.57 14.07
CA ALA A 236 1.74 -3.35 13.31
C ALA A 236 0.56 -4.20 13.81
N LEU A 237 0.81 -5.38 14.38
CA LEU A 237 -0.20 -6.27 14.95
C LEU A 237 -0.57 -5.92 16.39
N GLU A 238 0.01 -4.87 16.96
CA GLU A 238 -0.17 -4.49 18.38
C GLU A 238 0.28 -5.60 19.34
N GLU A 239 1.35 -6.31 18.95
CA GLU A 239 1.99 -7.37 19.73
C GLU A 239 3.47 -6.99 20.06
N PRO A 240 3.73 -5.84 20.71
CA PRO A 240 5.07 -5.33 20.95
C PRO A 240 5.92 -6.24 21.85
N GLU A 241 5.29 -7.12 22.65
CA GLU A 241 5.96 -8.08 23.52
C GLU A 241 6.83 -9.09 22.75
N ARG A 242 6.59 -9.28 21.46
CA ARG A 242 7.39 -10.16 20.59
C ARG A 242 8.68 -9.50 20.10
N VAL A 243 8.72 -8.17 20.06
CA VAL A 243 9.81 -7.39 19.47
C VAL A 243 11.17 -7.67 20.12
N PRO A 244 11.32 -7.74 21.47
CA PRO A 244 12.61 -8.00 22.08
C PRO A 244 13.25 -9.34 21.67
N GLY A 245 12.43 -10.38 21.46
CA GLY A 245 12.92 -11.69 21.04
C GLY A 245 13.49 -11.67 19.62
N TRP A 246 12.84 -10.98 18.69
CA TRP A 246 13.34 -10.79 17.33
C TRP A 246 14.58 -9.89 17.30
N GLY A 247 14.53 -8.80 18.05
CA GLY A 247 15.60 -7.83 18.17
C GLY A 247 16.89 -8.41 18.75
N ALA A 248 16.79 -9.27 19.78
CA ALA A 248 17.93 -9.97 20.34
C ALA A 248 18.62 -10.88 19.31
N ARG A 249 17.84 -11.62 18.50
CA ARG A 249 18.37 -12.45 17.42
C ARG A 249 19.03 -11.58 16.33
N LEU A 250 18.41 -10.46 15.97
CA LEU A 250 18.94 -9.55 14.94
C LEU A 250 20.32 -9.02 15.34
N ARG A 251 20.51 -8.64 16.61
CA ARG A 251 21.81 -8.17 17.14
C ARG A 251 22.94 -9.20 17.04
N THR A 252 22.63 -10.50 17.02
CA THR A 252 23.66 -11.55 16.92
C THR A 252 24.19 -11.78 15.51
N LEU A 253 23.56 -11.20 14.48
CA LEU A 253 23.97 -11.39 13.11
C LEU A 253 25.16 -10.49 12.76
N GLY A 254 26.23 -11.11 12.26
CA GLY A 254 27.41 -10.40 11.76
C GLY A 254 27.13 -9.77 10.40
N LEU A 255 26.55 -8.56 10.40
CA LEU A 255 26.28 -7.79 9.19
C LEU A 255 27.44 -6.85 8.85
N THR A 256 27.66 -6.60 7.56
CA THR A 256 28.48 -5.49 7.06
C THR A 256 27.70 -4.17 7.11
N ASP A 257 28.38 -3.02 6.96
CA ASP A 257 27.70 -1.71 6.93
C ASP A 257 26.68 -1.58 5.78
N PRO A 258 26.97 -2.04 4.55
CA PRO A 258 25.99 -2.04 3.47
C PRO A 258 24.75 -2.89 3.81
N GLU A 259 24.93 -4.06 4.43
CA GLU A 259 23.82 -4.93 4.83
C GLU A 259 23.00 -4.32 5.96
N ARG A 260 23.64 -3.69 6.96
CA ARG A 260 22.93 -2.92 7.99
C ARG A 260 22.04 -1.85 7.37
N GLN A 261 22.59 -1.06 6.45
CA GLN A 261 21.81 -0.03 5.75
C GLN A 261 20.66 -0.62 4.95
N GLN A 262 20.87 -1.76 4.28
CA GLN A 262 19.82 -2.47 3.56
C GLN A 262 18.68 -2.91 4.49
N VAL A 263 19.01 -3.51 5.63
CA VAL A 263 18.03 -3.98 6.62
C VAL A 263 17.29 -2.79 7.24
N THR A 264 17.99 -1.73 7.62
CA THR A 264 17.37 -0.51 8.15
C THR A 264 16.40 0.11 7.17
N ARG A 265 16.75 0.21 5.89
CA ARG A 265 15.87 0.74 4.85
C ARG A 265 14.73 -0.21 4.47
N SER A 266 14.77 -1.47 4.91
CA SER A 266 13.77 -2.46 4.53
C SER A 266 12.42 -2.25 5.22
N VAL A 267 12.37 -1.55 6.37
CA VAL A 267 11.17 -1.26 7.16
C VAL A 267 10.65 0.17 6.91
N SER A 268 9.35 0.40 7.14
CA SER A 268 8.75 1.73 6.92
C SER A 268 9.23 2.76 7.94
N ASP A 269 9.39 2.34 9.19
CA ASP A 269 9.83 3.18 10.29
C ASP A 269 11.16 2.68 10.81
N GLN A 270 12.25 3.32 10.42
CA GLN A 270 13.61 2.88 10.72
C GLN A 270 13.91 2.91 12.24
N GLU A 271 13.20 3.76 12.99
CA GLU A 271 13.34 3.88 14.45
C GLU A 271 12.99 2.57 15.18
N VAL A 272 12.15 1.71 14.61
CA VAL A 272 11.81 0.42 15.23
C VAL A 272 13.01 -0.53 15.28
N LEU A 273 14.04 -0.27 14.46
CA LEU A 273 15.28 -1.04 14.41
C LEU A 273 16.42 -0.38 15.17
N ALA A 274 16.34 0.91 15.51
CA ALA A 274 17.41 1.65 16.18
C ALA A 274 17.93 0.96 17.46
N PRO A 275 17.10 0.33 18.32
CA PRO A 275 17.62 -0.40 19.47
C PRO A 275 18.42 -1.65 19.09
N TRP A 276 18.21 -2.22 17.91
CA TRP A 276 18.67 -3.55 17.51
C TRP A 276 19.80 -3.53 16.46
N LEU A 277 19.93 -2.41 15.73
CA LEU A 277 20.94 -2.18 14.71
C LEU A 277 21.58 -0.80 14.94
N PRO A 278 22.57 -0.70 15.84
CA PRO A 278 23.32 0.54 16.03
C PRO A 278 24.21 0.88 14.83
#